data_AF-A0A520C105-F1
#
_entry.id   AF-A0A520C105-F1
#
_cell.length_a   1.000
_cell.length_b   1.000
_cell.length_c   1.000
_cell.angle_alpha   90.00
_cell.angle_beta   90.00
_cell.angle_gamma   90.00
#
_symmetry.space_group_name_H-M   'P 1'
#
loop_
_entity.id
_entity.type
_entity.pdbx_description
1 polymer ?
#
loop_
_entity_poly.entity_id
_entity_poly.type
_entity_poly.pdbx_seq_one_letter_code
_entity_poly.pdbx_strand_id
1 'polypeptide(L)'
;MKLQLLSDLHLETESYQPVPAPGAEVLVLAGDIDTTWRSFELFRGWPVPVLFVPGNHEFDRRDVDEAREALRAHVTALGLRMLDDESAVLADTQGRRVRFVGCTRWCDFDAFGPSGRERAMRAGGYFQKVMQATRHGEVFDVDAVRKLALESRAWLADELKRSGDWDATVAITH
;
A
#
# COMPACT_ATOMS: atom_id res chain seq x y z
N MET A 1 13.67 -12.73 10.88
CA MET A 1 12.30 -12.30 10.54
C MET A 1 11.78 -13.08 9.35
N LYS A 2 10.78 -13.95 9.57
CA LYS A 2 10.01 -14.61 8.52
C LYS A 2 8.73 -13.82 8.24
N LEU A 3 8.51 -13.46 6.97
CA LEU A 3 7.32 -12.72 6.55
C LEU A 3 6.33 -13.68 5.89
N GLN A 4 5.06 -13.58 6.27
CA GLN A 4 3.96 -13.99 5.41
C GLN A 4 3.59 -12.79 4.54
N LEU A 5 3.57 -12.97 3.22
CA LEU A 5 3.27 -11.91 2.27
C LEU A 5 2.01 -12.28 1.48
N LEU A 6 1.03 -11.37 1.45
CA LEU A 6 -0.17 -11.46 0.63
C LEU A 6 -0.37 -10.12 -0.09
N SER A 7 -0.84 -10.16 -1.33
CA SER A 7 -1.10 -9.00 -2.21
C SER A 7 -2.13 -9.41 -3.24
N ASP A 8 -2.84 -8.46 -3.83
CA ASP A 8 -3.75 -8.68 -4.96
C ASP A 8 -4.76 -9.80 -4.66
N LEU A 9 -5.30 -9.80 -3.44
CA LEU A 9 -6.25 -10.82 -3.01
C LEU A 9 -7.63 -10.57 -3.62
N HIS A 10 -7.98 -9.31 -3.90
CA HIS A 10 -9.26 -8.90 -4.50
C HIS A 10 -10.48 -9.61 -3.87
N LEU A 11 -10.55 -9.61 -2.54
CA LEU A 11 -11.56 -10.37 -1.78
C LEU A 11 -12.99 -9.85 -1.97
N GLU A 12 -13.18 -8.73 -2.67
CA GLU A 12 -14.47 -8.26 -3.17
C GLU A 12 -15.09 -9.18 -4.24
N THR A 13 -14.24 -9.91 -4.99
CA THR A 13 -14.65 -10.77 -6.11
C THR A 13 -14.14 -12.19 -5.96
N GLU A 14 -12.96 -12.37 -5.38
CA GLU A 14 -12.29 -13.66 -5.27
C GLU A 14 -12.64 -14.39 -3.97
N SER A 15 -12.71 -15.71 -4.04
CA SER A 15 -12.94 -16.58 -2.88
C SER A 15 -11.60 -17.14 -2.40
N TYR A 16 -10.99 -16.44 -1.44
CA TYR A 16 -9.78 -16.89 -0.77
C TYR A 16 -9.92 -16.69 0.74
N GLN A 17 -9.53 -17.70 1.51
CA GLN A 17 -9.48 -17.63 2.97
C GLN A 17 -8.01 -17.55 3.41
N PRO A 18 -7.53 -16.37 3.82
CA PRO A 18 -6.19 -16.24 4.39
C PRO A 18 -6.06 -17.12 5.64
N VAL A 19 -4.93 -17.82 5.75
CA VAL A 19 -4.56 -18.61 6.93
C VAL A 19 -3.18 -18.19 7.43
N PRO A 20 -2.94 -18.10 8.75
CA PRO A 20 -1.61 -17.81 9.29
C PRO A 20 -0.57 -18.84 8.83
N ALA A 21 0.53 -18.37 8.25
CA ALA A 21 1.63 -19.23 7.84
C ALA A 21 2.45 -19.68 9.06
N PRO A 22 2.71 -21.00 9.24
CA PRO A 22 3.49 -21.48 10.37
C PRO A 22 4.87 -20.84 10.47
N GLY A 23 5.17 -20.26 11.64
CA GLY A 23 6.44 -19.61 11.92
C GLY A 23 6.65 -18.26 11.23
N ALA A 24 5.62 -17.68 10.61
CA ALA A 24 5.65 -16.26 10.26
C ALA A 24 5.74 -15.41 11.53
N GLU A 25 6.47 -14.31 11.45
CA GLU A 25 6.69 -13.35 12.54
C GLU A 25 5.98 -12.01 12.28
N VAL A 26 5.64 -11.74 11.02
CA VAL A 26 4.88 -10.56 10.56
C VAL A 26 4.06 -10.99 9.34
N LEU A 27 2.81 -10.53 9.24
CA LEU A 27 2.03 -10.55 8.00
C LEU A 27 2.19 -9.20 7.30
N VAL A 28 2.49 -9.24 6.00
CA VAL A 28 2.50 -8.08 5.12
C VAL A 28 1.36 -8.24 4.11
N LEU A 29 0.45 -7.28 4.11
CA LEU A 29 -0.60 -7.08 3.11
C LEU A 29 -0.14 -5.96 2.16
N ALA A 30 0.28 -6.30 0.95
CA ALA A 30 1.01 -5.42 0.04
C ALA A 30 0.16 -4.81 -1.09
N GLY A 31 -1.09 -4.48 -0.80
CA GLY A 31 -1.99 -3.79 -1.72
C GLY A 31 -3.07 -4.69 -2.33
N ASP A 32 -4.13 -4.07 -2.81
CA ASP A 32 -5.24 -4.68 -3.54
C ASP A 32 -5.84 -5.89 -2.81
N ILE A 33 -6.14 -5.69 -1.52
CA ILE A 33 -6.71 -6.70 -0.63
C ILE A 33 -8.23 -6.77 -0.82
N ASP A 34 -8.90 -5.62 -0.74
CA ASP A 34 -10.34 -5.52 -0.88
C ASP A 34 -10.81 -4.09 -1.09
N THR A 35 -11.40 -3.80 -2.26
CA THR A 35 -11.96 -2.46 -2.57
C THR A 35 -13.08 -2.04 -1.61
N THR A 36 -13.81 -3.00 -1.00
CA THR A 36 -14.93 -2.70 -0.09
C THR A 36 -14.49 -2.44 1.35
N TRP A 37 -13.23 -2.75 1.66
CA TRP A 37 -12.60 -2.78 2.98
C TRP A 37 -13.23 -3.75 4.01
N ARG A 38 -14.28 -4.47 3.65
CA ARG A 38 -14.99 -5.40 4.53
C ARG A 38 -14.11 -6.60 4.90
N SER A 39 -13.34 -7.11 3.94
CA SER A 39 -12.56 -8.33 4.12
C SER A 39 -11.34 -8.13 5.02
N PHE A 40 -10.98 -6.89 5.37
CA PHE A 40 -9.95 -6.65 6.38
C PHE A 40 -10.29 -7.26 7.75
N GLU A 41 -11.59 -7.48 8.05
CA GLU A 41 -12.03 -8.18 9.27
C GLU A 41 -11.45 -9.60 9.38
N LEU A 42 -11.11 -10.26 8.27
CA LEU A 42 -10.46 -11.58 8.27
C LEU A 42 -9.08 -11.56 8.93
N PHE A 43 -8.45 -10.38 9.03
CA PHE A 43 -7.14 -10.19 9.65
C PHE A 43 -7.22 -9.67 11.09
N ARG A 44 -8.43 -9.43 11.63
CA ARG A 44 -8.60 -9.05 13.03
C ARG A 44 -8.08 -10.17 13.93
N GLY A 45 -7.22 -9.79 14.88
CA GLY A 45 -6.65 -10.76 15.84
C GLY A 45 -5.68 -11.77 15.20
N TRP A 46 -5.09 -11.43 14.05
CA TRP A 46 -4.02 -12.22 13.46
C TRP A 46 -2.90 -12.49 14.50
N PRO A 47 -2.33 -13.71 14.54
CA PRO A 47 -1.43 -14.10 15.65
C PRO A 47 -0.08 -13.37 15.67
N VAL A 48 0.24 -12.62 14.62
CA VAL A 48 1.45 -11.82 14.49
C VAL A 48 1.11 -10.41 13.99
N PRO A 49 1.97 -9.40 14.21
CA PRO A 49 1.74 -8.06 13.70
C PRO A 49 1.41 -8.07 12.20
N VAL A 50 0.44 -7.26 11.82
CA VAL A 50 0.02 -7.10 10.43
C VAL A 50 0.38 -5.71 9.96
N LEU A 51 1.23 -5.63 8.94
CA LEU A 51 1.54 -4.41 8.21
C LEU A 51 0.76 -4.40 6.90
N PHE A 52 0.16 -3.27 6.57
CA PHE A 52 -0.65 -3.11 5.37
C PHE A 52 -0.18 -1.89 4.58
N VAL A 53 0.07 -2.05 3.28
CA VAL A 53 0.24 -0.95 2.32
C VAL A 53 -0.97 -0.98 1.39
N PRO A 54 -1.70 0.13 1.21
CA PRO A 54 -2.79 0.16 0.25
C PRO A 54 -2.29 0.03 -1.18
N GLY A 55 -3.08 -0.66 -1.99
CA GLY A 55 -2.99 -0.61 -3.44
C GLY A 55 -3.94 0.44 -4.02
N ASN A 56 -4.11 0.45 -5.34
CA ASN A 56 -5.00 1.41 -5.99
C ASN A 56 -6.47 1.06 -5.78
N HIS A 57 -6.81 -0.23 -5.64
CA HIS A 57 -8.21 -0.66 -5.52
C HIS A 57 -8.84 -0.24 -4.19
N GLU A 58 -8.05 -0.05 -3.14
CA GLU A 58 -8.58 0.51 -1.89
C GLU A 58 -9.16 1.93 -2.04
N PHE A 59 -8.84 2.63 -3.13
CA PHE A 59 -9.32 3.98 -3.43
C PHE A 59 -10.44 4.03 -4.49
N ASP A 60 -10.90 2.89 -5.03
CA ASP A 60 -11.93 2.89 -6.06
C ASP A 60 -13.17 3.69 -5.62
N ARG A 61 -13.66 4.56 -6.50
CA ARG A 61 -14.88 5.38 -6.36
C ARG A 61 -14.92 6.28 -5.13
N ARG A 62 -13.76 6.62 -4.58
CA ARG A 62 -13.63 7.48 -3.39
C ARG A 62 -12.74 8.68 -3.67
N ASP A 63 -12.86 9.68 -2.81
CA ASP A 63 -11.84 10.71 -2.73
C ASP A 63 -10.57 10.13 -2.11
N VAL A 64 -9.42 10.25 -2.80
CA VAL A 64 -8.18 9.58 -2.42
C VAL A 64 -7.69 10.02 -1.03
N ASP A 65 -7.77 11.31 -0.71
CA ASP A 65 -7.26 11.82 0.56
C ASP A 65 -8.21 11.46 1.72
N GLU A 66 -9.52 11.58 1.52
CA GLU A 66 -10.51 11.16 2.52
C GLU A 66 -10.48 9.65 2.77
N ALA A 67 -10.34 8.87 1.68
CA ALA A 67 -10.25 7.42 1.76
C ALA A 67 -8.98 6.95 2.48
N ARG A 68 -7.84 7.63 2.27
CA ARG A 68 -6.58 7.32 2.96
C ARG A 68 -6.76 7.37 4.48
N GLU A 69 -7.36 8.44 4.98
CA GLU A 69 -7.59 8.62 6.43
C GLU A 69 -8.65 7.66 6.97
N ALA A 70 -9.75 7.46 6.24
CA ALA A 70 -10.81 6.54 6.63
C ALA A 70 -10.33 5.08 6.68
N LEU A 71 -9.56 4.65 5.67
CA LEU A 71 -8.96 3.31 5.62
C LEU A 71 -7.97 3.11 6.75
N ARG A 72 -7.10 4.09 7.01
CA ARG A 72 -6.16 4.05 8.13
C ARG A 72 -6.88 3.87 9.46
N ALA A 73 -7.93 4.65 9.71
CA ALA A 73 -8.74 4.53 10.92
C ALA A 73 -9.42 3.15 11.01
N HIS A 74 -9.99 2.66 9.90
CA HIS A 74 -10.63 1.35 9.81
C HIS A 74 -9.67 0.21 10.18
N VAL A 75 -8.54 0.08 9.48
CA VAL A 75 -7.60 -1.02 9.72
C VAL A 75 -6.91 -0.92 11.08
N THR A 76 -6.71 0.30 11.60
CA THR A 76 -6.20 0.50 12.97
C THR A 76 -7.16 -0.07 14.01
N ALA A 77 -8.47 0.11 13.84
CA ALA A 77 -9.49 -0.48 14.73
C ALA A 77 -9.56 -2.02 14.67
N LEU A 78 -8.94 -2.63 13.66
CA LEU A 78 -8.79 -4.08 13.52
C LEU A 78 -7.47 -4.61 14.13
N GLY A 79 -6.56 -3.71 14.53
CA GLY A 79 -5.23 -4.05 15.04
C GLY A 79 -4.14 -4.15 13.97
N LEU A 80 -4.42 -3.71 12.74
CA LEU A 80 -3.45 -3.66 11.65
C LEU A 80 -2.73 -2.29 11.68
N ARG A 81 -1.50 -2.24 11.17
CA ARG A 81 -0.79 -0.98 10.94
C ARG A 81 -0.70 -0.70 9.45
N MET A 82 -1.39 0.34 9.01
CA MET A 82 -1.22 0.88 7.66
C MET A 82 0.11 1.63 7.56
N LEU A 83 0.88 1.39 6.50
CA LEU A 83 2.05 2.14 6.10
C LEU A 83 1.75 2.79 4.75
N ASP A 84 1.61 4.12 4.74
CA ASP A 84 1.41 4.88 3.52
C ASP A 84 2.10 6.23 3.66
N ASP A 85 3.22 6.38 2.97
CA ASP A 85 4.26 7.37 3.25
C ASP A 85 4.70 7.34 4.74
N GLU A 86 4.85 6.13 5.29
CA GLU A 86 5.18 5.88 6.71
C GLU A 86 6.19 4.74 6.91
N SER A 87 6.91 4.75 8.04
CA SER A 87 7.81 3.67 8.44
C SER A 87 7.57 3.16 9.87
N ALA A 88 7.87 1.89 10.11
CA ALA A 88 7.75 1.23 11.41
C ALA A 88 8.93 0.29 11.64
N VAL A 89 9.40 0.18 12.88
CA VAL A 89 10.44 -0.80 13.25
C VAL A 89 9.82 -1.91 14.08
N LEU A 90 10.04 -3.16 13.69
CA LEU A 90 9.66 -4.35 14.42
C LEU A 90 10.90 -5.17 14.75
N ALA A 91 10.95 -5.76 15.94
CA ALA A 91 11.97 -6.74 16.29
C ALA A 91 11.47 -8.14 15.92
N ASP A 92 12.36 -8.97 15.36
CA ASP A 92 12.07 -10.39 15.20
C ASP A 92 12.33 -11.18 16.50
N THR A 93 12.00 -12.46 16.50
CA THR A 93 12.19 -13.39 17.62
C THR A 93 13.65 -13.56 18.06
N GLN A 94 14.61 -13.15 17.24
CA GLN A 94 16.04 -13.16 17.56
C GLN A 94 16.54 -11.78 18.03
N GLY A 95 15.64 -10.79 18.16
CA GLY A 95 15.96 -9.43 18.57
C GLY A 95 16.49 -8.54 17.44
N ARG A 96 16.56 -9.02 16.20
CA ARG A 96 16.96 -8.19 15.06
C ARG A 96 15.86 -7.19 14.76
N ARG A 97 16.21 -5.90 14.69
CA ARG A 97 15.30 -4.79 14.40
C ARG A 97 15.21 -4.56 12.91
N VAL A 98 14.02 -4.70 12.35
CA VAL A 98 13.74 -4.51 10.93
C VAL A 98 12.85 -3.29 10.75
N ARG A 99 13.33 -2.30 10.01
CA ARG A 99 12.51 -1.18 9.55
C ARG A 99 11.69 -1.60 8.35
N PHE A 100 10.40 -1.35 8.38
CA PHE A 100 9.48 -1.43 7.27
C PHE A 100 9.16 -0.01 6.81
N VAL A 101 9.21 0.23 5.51
CA VAL A 101 8.88 1.51 4.89
C VAL A 101 7.81 1.23 3.84
N GLY A 102 6.66 1.91 3.91
CA GLY A 102 5.52 1.63 3.06
C GLY A 102 4.91 2.87 2.44
N CYS A 103 4.54 2.79 1.16
CA CYS A 103 3.74 3.78 0.45
C CYS A 103 2.97 3.14 -0.70
N THR A 104 1.74 3.62 -0.96
CA THR A 104 1.13 3.42 -2.28
C THR A 104 1.94 4.24 -3.26
N ARG A 105 2.68 3.59 -4.15
CA ARG A 105 3.69 4.29 -4.98
C ARG A 105 3.06 5.05 -6.13
N TRP A 106 1.88 4.60 -6.58
CA TRP A 106 1.22 5.11 -7.79
C TRP A 106 2.11 5.00 -9.05
N CYS A 107 1.54 5.29 -10.21
CA CYS A 107 2.26 5.23 -11.48
C CYS A 107 2.78 6.62 -11.85
N ASP A 108 4.10 6.77 -11.99
CA ASP A 108 4.67 7.98 -12.58
C ASP A 108 4.58 7.96 -14.10
N PHE A 109 4.24 6.84 -14.76
CA PHE A 109 4.22 6.70 -16.23
C PHE A 109 5.60 6.87 -16.90
N ASP A 110 6.70 6.72 -16.16
CA ASP A 110 8.07 6.86 -16.67
C ASP A 110 8.76 5.53 -17.02
N ALA A 111 8.03 4.41 -17.05
CA ALA A 111 8.59 3.09 -17.37
C ALA A 111 9.32 3.03 -18.73
N PHE A 112 8.91 3.87 -19.69
CA PHE A 112 9.52 3.99 -21.03
C PHE A 112 10.35 5.29 -21.20
N GLY A 113 10.72 5.92 -20.08
CA GLY A 113 11.40 7.20 -20.03
C GLY A 113 10.56 8.38 -20.54
N PRO A 114 11.15 9.60 -20.55
CA PRO A 114 10.43 10.82 -20.93
C PRO A 114 9.80 10.77 -22.32
N SER A 115 10.43 10.09 -23.28
CA SER A 115 9.92 9.94 -24.65
C SER A 115 8.68 9.03 -24.75
N GLY A 116 8.51 8.08 -23.82
CA GLY A 116 7.36 7.18 -23.80
C GLY A 116 6.22 7.64 -22.89
N ARG A 117 6.45 8.64 -22.04
CA ARG A 117 5.51 9.11 -21.02
C ARG A 117 4.15 9.49 -21.59
N GLU A 118 4.11 10.30 -22.64
CA GLU A 118 2.85 10.78 -23.22
C GLU A 118 1.96 9.61 -23.70
N ARG A 119 2.60 8.57 -24.28
CA ARG A 119 1.90 7.34 -24.68
C ARG A 119 1.41 6.56 -23.45
N ALA A 120 2.22 6.45 -22.40
CA ALA A 120 1.85 5.76 -21.17
C ALA A 120 0.71 6.48 -20.43
N MET A 121 0.75 7.80 -20.32
CA MET A 121 -0.32 8.60 -19.71
C MET A 121 -1.62 8.50 -20.51
N ARG A 122 -1.57 8.53 -21.85
CA ARG A 122 -2.76 8.26 -22.67
C ARG A 122 -3.38 6.89 -22.39
N ALA A 123 -2.56 5.85 -22.22
CA ALA A 123 -3.03 4.51 -21.87
C ALA A 123 -3.60 4.47 -20.45
N GLY A 124 -2.99 5.20 -19.50
CA GLY A 124 -3.44 5.34 -18.12
C GLY A 124 -4.85 5.91 -17.98
N GLY A 125 -5.29 6.74 -18.93
CA GLY A 125 -6.65 7.28 -18.95
C GLY A 125 -7.77 6.22 -19.00
N TYR A 126 -7.47 4.99 -19.41
CA TYR A 126 -8.41 3.87 -19.27
C TYR A 126 -8.64 3.49 -17.79
N PHE A 127 -7.57 3.33 -17.01
CA PHE A 127 -7.64 2.92 -15.61
C PHE A 127 -8.32 3.98 -14.73
N GLN A 128 -8.16 5.26 -15.08
CA GLN A 128 -8.93 6.36 -14.46
C GLN A 128 -10.45 6.13 -14.55
N LYS A 129 -10.96 5.62 -15.68
CA LYS A 129 -12.40 5.33 -15.88
C LYS A 129 -12.88 4.10 -15.11
N VAL A 130 -11.96 3.18 -14.80
CA VAL A 130 -12.25 1.97 -14.04
C VAL A 130 -12.31 2.31 -12.55
N MET A 131 -11.25 2.96 -12.04
CA MET A 131 -11.12 3.31 -10.63
C MET A 131 -12.15 4.37 -10.19
N GLN A 132 -12.43 5.36 -11.04
CA GLN A 132 -13.43 6.41 -10.77
C GLN A 132 -13.21 7.17 -9.45
N ALA A 133 -11.97 7.22 -8.97
CA ALA A 133 -11.62 8.00 -7.78
C ALA A 133 -11.64 9.50 -8.07
N THR A 134 -11.79 10.28 -7.02
CA THR A 134 -11.68 11.73 -7.04
C THR A 134 -10.56 12.20 -6.12
N ARG A 135 -10.19 13.47 -6.22
CA ARG A 135 -9.35 14.13 -5.23
C ARG A 135 -9.78 15.59 -5.12
N HIS A 136 -10.20 16.01 -3.94
CA HIS A 136 -10.79 17.32 -3.67
C HIS A 136 -11.99 17.64 -4.59
N GLY A 137 -12.82 16.63 -4.87
CA GLY A 137 -13.99 16.75 -5.74
C GLY A 137 -13.71 16.77 -7.24
N GLU A 138 -12.45 16.78 -7.66
CA GLU A 138 -12.04 16.65 -9.06
C GLU A 138 -11.73 15.20 -9.41
N VAL A 139 -11.79 14.86 -10.70
CA VAL A 139 -11.40 13.54 -11.18
C VAL A 139 -9.92 13.28 -10.84
N PHE A 140 -9.63 12.13 -10.24
CA PHE A 140 -8.25 11.72 -10.00
C PHE A 140 -7.66 11.13 -11.30
N ASP A 141 -7.23 12.04 -12.16
CA ASP A 141 -6.73 11.76 -13.50
C ASP A 141 -5.25 11.35 -13.53
N VAL A 142 -4.73 11.11 -14.74
CA VAL A 142 -3.34 10.65 -14.92
C VAL A 142 -2.30 11.67 -14.46
N ASP A 143 -2.63 12.96 -14.50
CA ASP A 143 -1.75 14.01 -13.98
C ASP A 143 -1.76 14.01 -12.45
N ALA A 144 -2.93 13.83 -11.82
CA ALA A 144 -3.06 13.69 -10.38
C ALA A 144 -2.38 12.41 -9.85
N VAL A 145 -2.55 11.27 -10.54
CA VAL A 145 -1.85 10.01 -10.24
C VAL A 145 -0.34 10.21 -10.33
N ARG A 146 0.15 10.82 -11.41
CA ARG A 146 1.60 11.09 -11.58
C ARG A 146 2.12 12.01 -10.48
N LYS A 147 1.35 13.03 -10.11
CA LYS A 147 1.73 13.96 -9.03
C LYS A 147 1.95 13.21 -7.72
N LEU A 148 0.98 12.40 -7.28
CA LEU A 148 1.14 11.57 -6.08
C LEU A 148 2.32 10.59 -6.21
N ALA A 149 2.50 9.98 -7.39
CA ALA A 149 3.61 9.07 -7.61
C ALA A 149 4.98 9.73 -7.41
N LEU A 150 5.13 10.97 -7.87
CA LEU A 150 6.37 11.73 -7.71
C LEU A 150 6.59 12.17 -6.25
N GLU A 151 5.52 12.54 -5.55
CA GLU A 151 5.55 12.90 -4.12
C GLU A 151 5.97 11.70 -3.27
N SER A 152 5.29 10.55 -3.41
CA SER A 152 5.63 9.31 -2.68
C SER A 152 7.01 8.78 -3.05
N ARG A 153 7.43 8.89 -4.33
CA ARG A 153 8.80 8.53 -4.75
C ARG A 153 9.85 9.39 -4.06
N ALA A 154 9.62 10.71 -3.94
CA ALA A 154 10.54 11.61 -3.27
C ALA A 154 10.62 11.29 -1.77
N TRP A 155 9.47 11.13 -1.12
CA TRP A 155 9.38 10.72 0.28
C TRP A 155 10.13 9.40 0.52
N LEU A 156 9.86 8.37 -0.28
CA LEU A 156 10.49 7.05 -0.13
C LEU A 156 12.00 7.14 -0.31
N ALA A 157 12.48 7.90 -1.31
CA ALA A 157 13.90 8.08 -1.53
C ALA A 157 14.59 8.75 -0.34
N ASP A 158 13.95 9.71 0.32
CA ASP A 158 14.49 10.38 1.50
C ASP A 158 14.39 9.50 2.75
N GLU A 159 13.28 8.79 2.95
CA GLU A 159 13.09 7.86 4.06
C GLU A 159 14.11 6.72 4.01
N LEU A 160 14.39 6.16 2.82
CA LEU A 160 15.37 5.09 2.65
C LEU A 160 16.81 5.52 2.99
N LYS A 161 17.16 6.79 2.78
CA LYS A 161 18.49 7.34 3.16
C LYS A 161 18.65 7.52 4.67
N ARG A 162 17.55 7.62 5.43
CA ARG A 162 17.64 7.80 6.89
C ARG A 162 18.38 6.63 7.52
N SER A 163 19.25 6.96 8.46
CA SER A 163 19.87 6.01 9.38
C SER A 163 19.13 6.03 10.72
N GLY A 164 19.18 4.92 11.44
CA GLY A 164 18.66 4.86 12.79
C GLY A 164 18.91 3.49 13.42
N ASP A 165 18.21 3.23 14.51
CA ASP A 165 18.38 2.04 15.33
C ASP A 165 17.55 0.88 14.74
N TRP A 166 18.08 0.28 13.68
CA TRP A 166 17.59 -0.94 13.04
C TRP A 166 18.71 -1.61 12.23
N ASP A 167 18.63 -2.93 12.10
CA ASP A 167 19.65 -3.76 11.43
C ASP A 167 19.35 -4.00 9.94
N ALA A 168 18.11 -3.74 9.51
CA ALA A 168 17.64 -4.02 8.16
C ALA A 168 16.50 -3.08 7.76
N THR A 169 16.27 -2.96 6.45
CA THR A 169 15.09 -2.28 5.90
C THR A 169 14.39 -3.17 4.88
N VAL A 170 13.07 -3.21 4.96
CA VAL A 170 12.15 -3.79 3.97
C VAL A 170 11.29 -2.65 3.43
N ALA A 171 11.31 -2.45 2.11
CA ALA A 171 10.42 -1.52 1.44
C ALA A 171 9.21 -2.29 0.89
N ILE A 172 8.01 -1.79 1.12
CA ILE A 172 6.74 -2.36 0.66
C ILE A 172 6.03 -1.30 -0.15
N THR A 173 5.75 -1.57 -1.42
CA THR A 173 5.05 -0.62 -2.30
C THR A 173 4.11 -1.36 -3.23
N HIS A 174 2.98 -0.75 -3.51
CA HIS A 174 2.09 -1.09 -4.63
C HIS A 174 2.20 -0.05 -5.73
#